data_AF-A0A5D0QER6-F1
#
_entry.id   AF-A0A5D0QER6-F1
#
_cell.length_a   1.000
_cell.length_b   1.000
_cell.length_c   1.000
_cell.angle_alpha   90.00
_cell.angle_beta   90.00
_cell.angle_gamma   90.00
#
_symmetry.space_group_name_H-M   'P 1'
#
loop_
_entity.id
_entity.type
_entity.pdbx_description
1 polymer ?
#
loop_
_entity_poly.entity_id
_entity_poly.type
_entity_poly.pdbx_seq_one_letter_code
_entity_poly.pdbx_strand_id
1 'polypeptide(L)'
;MAAVDSILAGAFALAGVTLQQAISLSVATLNRRREDRKQSQIDRRELYGRMISQARRVQRILKELSMKNDKSLQEQLSAELDRLSELNAELRLIGSPVAVKAALDLEDEMRRRTVSAELRAALPMPLGPLIEIFRKDLGS
;
A
#
# COMPACT_ATOMS: atom_id res chain seq x y z
N MET A 1 15.09 -60.58 24.70
CA MET A 1 14.19 -59.99 23.67
C MET A 1 13.56 -58.68 24.15
N ALA A 2 12.95 -58.61 25.34
CA ALA A 2 12.25 -57.40 25.84
C ALA A 2 13.05 -56.07 25.89
N ALA A 3 14.38 -56.11 26.12
CA ALA A 3 15.21 -54.91 26.19
C ALA A 3 15.49 -54.27 24.81
N VAL A 4 15.44 -55.06 23.74
CA VAL A 4 15.65 -54.55 22.37
C VAL A 4 14.37 -53.88 21.87
N ASP A 5 13.21 -54.45 22.20
CA ASP A 5 11.89 -53.90 21.85
C ASP A 5 11.61 -52.57 22.57
N SER A 6 12.05 -52.41 23.82
CA SER A 6 11.88 -51.14 24.55
C SER A 6 12.79 -50.02 24.04
N ILE A 7 14.00 -50.34 23.59
CA ILE A 7 14.92 -49.38 22.94
C ILE A 7 14.38 -48.95 21.58
N LEU A 8 13.89 -49.90 20.77
CA LEU A 8 13.24 -49.61 19.50
C LEU A 8 11.99 -48.74 19.70
N ALA A 9 11.13 -49.07 20.67
CA ALA A 9 9.94 -48.27 20.99
C ALA A 9 10.30 -46.84 21.44
N GLY A 10 11.35 -46.68 22.25
CA GLY A 10 11.87 -45.35 22.64
C GLY A 10 12.42 -44.55 21.46
N ALA A 11 13.15 -45.20 20.54
CA ALA A 11 13.66 -44.57 19.33
C ALA A 11 12.53 -44.14 18.37
N PHE A 12 11.50 -44.98 18.19
CA PHE A 12 10.31 -44.62 17.41
C PHE A 12 9.50 -43.49 18.04
N ALA A 13 9.38 -43.46 19.37
CA ALA A 13 8.70 -42.37 20.07
C ALA A 13 9.44 -41.03 19.86
N LEU A 14 10.77 -41.01 19.98
CA LEU A 14 11.59 -39.81 19.73
C LEU A 14 11.55 -39.39 18.26
N ALA A 15 11.57 -40.34 17.32
CA ALA A 15 11.41 -40.07 15.89
C ALA A 15 10.01 -39.50 15.57
N GLY A 16 8.95 -40.00 16.23
CA GLY A 16 7.59 -39.49 16.09
C GLY A 16 7.45 -38.05 16.61
N VAL A 17 8.02 -37.76 17.78
CA VAL A 17 8.01 -36.40 18.38
C VAL A 17 8.79 -35.41 17.52
N THR A 18 9.97 -35.79 17.02
CA THR A 18 10.78 -34.93 16.15
C THR A 18 10.09 -34.65 14.81
N LEU A 19 9.44 -35.65 14.22
CA LEU A 19 8.63 -35.47 13.01
C LEU A 19 7.42 -34.54 13.26
N GLN A 20 6.71 -34.72 14.38
CA GLN A 20 5.60 -33.83 14.76
C GLN A 20 6.08 -32.39 14.98
N GLN A 21 7.24 -32.19 15.62
CA GLN A 21 7.84 -30.87 15.79
C GLN A 21 8.23 -30.25 14.45
N ALA A 22 8.82 -31.01 13.52
CA ALA A 22 9.18 -30.53 12.19
C ALA A 22 7.95 -30.11 11.36
N ILE A 23 6.88 -30.90 11.41
CA ILE A 23 5.59 -30.56 10.77
C ILE A 23 5.00 -29.30 11.42
N SER A 24 5.01 -29.20 12.75
CA SER A 24 4.45 -28.05 13.47
C SER A 24 5.20 -26.75 13.16
N LEU A 25 6.54 -26.79 13.10
CA LEU A 25 7.36 -25.65 12.69
C LEU A 25 7.11 -25.25 11.23
N SER A 26 6.92 -26.22 10.34
CA SER A 26 6.60 -25.98 8.93
C SER A 26 5.23 -25.31 8.77
N VAL A 27 4.21 -25.80 9.48
CA VAL A 27 2.87 -25.20 9.50
C VAL A 27 2.90 -23.80 10.12
N ALA A 28 3.64 -23.59 11.22
CA ALA A 28 3.79 -22.28 11.84
C ALA A 28 4.48 -21.27 10.89
N THR A 29 5.51 -21.71 10.17
CA THR A 29 6.21 -20.87 9.17
C THR A 29 5.30 -20.54 7.99
N LEU A 30 4.50 -21.51 7.51
CA LEU A 30 3.50 -21.28 6.47
C LEU A 30 2.40 -20.31 6.92
N ASN A 31 1.92 -20.45 8.15
CA ASN A 31 0.89 -19.57 8.72
C ASN A 31 1.43 -18.14 8.89
N ARG A 32 2.64 -17.97 9.42
CA ARG A 32 3.30 -16.64 9.50
C ARG A 32 3.44 -15.98 8.14
N ARG A 33 3.95 -16.70 7.14
CA ARG A 33 4.06 -16.17 5.77
C ARG A 33 2.71 -15.78 5.17
N ARG A 34 1.62 -16.49 5.52
CA ARG A 34 0.26 -16.15 5.09
C ARG A 34 -0.25 -14.90 5.80
N GLU A 35 0.01 -14.77 7.10
CA GLU A 35 -0.33 -13.58 7.90
C GLU A 35 0.42 -12.35 7.39
N ASP A 36 1.74 -12.44 7.18
CA ASP A 36 2.56 -11.33 6.66
C ASP A 36 2.05 -10.83 5.30
N ARG A 37 1.66 -11.75 4.42
CA ARG A 37 1.09 -11.40 3.10
C ARG A 37 -0.26 -10.71 3.23
N LYS A 38 -1.12 -11.18 4.13
CA LYS A 38 -2.43 -10.54 4.38
C LYS A 38 -2.24 -9.16 4.98
N GLN A 39 -1.35 -9.01 5.95
CA GLN A 39 -1.06 -7.72 6.58
C GLN A 39 -0.51 -6.73 5.55
N SER A 40 0.48 -7.14 4.75
CA SER A 40 1.01 -6.32 3.66
C SER A 40 -0.06 -5.88 2.64
N GLN A 41 -1.07 -6.71 2.37
CA GLN A 41 -2.17 -6.34 1.49
C GLN A 41 -3.12 -5.31 2.13
N ILE A 42 -3.38 -5.44 3.43
CA ILE A 42 -4.18 -4.49 4.21
C ILE A 42 -3.47 -3.13 4.26
N ASP A 43 -2.18 -3.11 4.60
CA ASP A 43 -1.39 -1.89 4.72
C ASP A 43 -1.34 -1.13 3.38
N ARG A 44 -1.13 -1.86 2.26
CA ARG A 44 -1.19 -1.31 0.91
C ARG A 44 -2.57 -0.74 0.58
N ARG A 45 -3.63 -1.48 0.88
CA ARG A 45 -5.01 -1.02 0.62
C ARG A 45 -5.33 0.25 1.37
N GLU A 46 -4.92 0.33 2.63
CA GLU A 46 -5.10 1.52 3.46
C GLU A 46 -4.32 2.70 2.89
N LEU A 47 -3.04 2.50 2.54
CA LEU A 47 -2.22 3.54 1.93
C LEU A 47 -2.81 4.05 0.61
N TYR A 48 -3.26 3.15 -0.27
CA TYR A 48 -3.87 3.52 -1.55
C TYR A 48 -5.17 4.32 -1.34
N GLY A 49 -5.96 3.92 -0.35
CA GLY A 49 -7.16 4.66 0.06
C GLY A 49 -6.84 6.08 0.56
N ARG A 50 -5.84 6.21 1.43
CA ARG A 50 -5.35 7.51 1.93
C ARG A 50 -4.88 8.40 0.78
N MET A 51 -4.11 7.85 -0.15
CA MET A 51 -3.61 8.56 -1.32
C MET A 51 -4.71 9.04 -2.26
N ILE A 52 -5.69 8.19 -2.60
CA ILE A 52 -6.84 8.59 -3.42
C ILE A 52 -7.66 9.68 -2.73
N SER A 53 -7.89 9.55 -1.42
CA SER A 53 -8.61 10.57 -0.64
C SER A 53 -7.88 11.91 -0.66
N GLN A 54 -6.56 11.89 -0.46
CA GLN A 54 -5.70 13.06 -0.47
C GLN A 54 -5.69 13.74 -1.85
N ALA A 55 -5.52 12.95 -2.91
CA ALA A 55 -5.60 13.40 -4.30
C ALA A 55 -6.93 14.10 -4.62
N ARG A 56 -8.05 13.56 -4.12
CA ARG A 56 -9.37 14.20 -4.26
C ARG A 56 -9.49 15.53 -3.52
N ARG A 57 -8.86 15.67 -2.35
CA ARG A 57 -8.82 16.94 -1.61
C ARG A 57 -8.08 18.00 -2.42
N VAL A 58 -6.90 17.67 -2.93
CA VAL A 58 -6.12 18.55 -3.81
C VAL A 58 -6.94 18.95 -5.05
N GLN A 59 -7.58 17.98 -5.72
CA GLN A 59 -8.45 18.26 -6.88
C GLN A 59 -9.57 19.25 -6.54
N ARG A 60 -10.20 19.11 -5.37
CA ARG A 60 -11.27 20.01 -4.93
C ARG A 60 -10.76 21.43 -4.71
N ILE A 61 -9.65 21.59 -4.01
CA ILE A 61 -9.06 22.91 -3.75
C ILE A 61 -8.62 23.57 -5.07
N LEU A 62 -8.02 22.81 -6.00
CA LEU A 62 -7.67 23.31 -7.34
C LEU A 62 -8.90 23.82 -8.11
N LYS A 63 -10.02 23.10 -8.03
CA LYS A 63 -11.30 23.52 -8.63
C LYS A 63 -11.88 24.77 -7.96
N GLU A 64 -11.77 24.88 -6.64
CA GLU A 64 -12.21 26.09 -5.92
C GLU A 64 -11.33 27.30 -6.29
N LEU A 65 -10.01 27.09 -6.38
CA LEU A 65 -9.04 28.12 -6.80
C LEU A 65 -9.20 28.55 -8.25
N SER A 66 -9.76 27.71 -9.13
CA SER A 66 -10.08 28.13 -10.51
C SER A 66 -11.29 29.06 -10.56
N MET A 67 -12.14 29.06 -9.53
CA MET A 67 -13.32 29.94 -9.43
C MET A 67 -13.05 31.19 -8.59
N LYS A 68 -12.22 31.06 -7.55
CA LYS A 68 -11.92 32.13 -6.59
C LYS A 68 -10.44 32.11 -6.25
N ASN A 69 -9.73 33.19 -6.56
CA ASN A 69 -8.34 33.33 -6.16
C ASN A 69 -8.26 33.78 -4.69
N ASP A 70 -8.09 32.82 -3.79
CA ASP A 70 -8.08 33.03 -2.33
C ASP A 70 -6.75 32.55 -1.73
N LYS A 71 -6.07 33.42 -0.98
CA LYS A 71 -4.77 33.11 -0.37
C LYS A 71 -4.88 31.96 0.65
N SER A 72 -5.98 31.88 1.39
CA SER A 72 -6.22 30.78 2.34
C SER A 72 -6.31 29.43 1.64
N LEU A 73 -6.98 29.38 0.48
CA LEU A 73 -7.05 28.17 -0.34
C LEU A 73 -5.68 27.78 -0.93
N GLN A 74 -4.82 28.76 -1.25
CA GLN A 74 -3.46 28.47 -1.71
C GLN A 74 -2.59 27.86 -0.59
N GLU A 75 -2.69 28.37 0.63
CA GLU A 75 -1.99 27.81 1.80
C GLU A 75 -2.49 26.40 2.11
N GLN A 76 -3.81 26.17 2.06
CA GLN A 76 -4.39 24.83 2.20
C GLN A 76 -3.92 23.89 1.08
N LEU A 77 -3.88 24.36 -0.17
CA LEU A 77 -3.39 23.56 -1.30
C LEU A 77 -1.94 23.10 -1.08
N SER A 78 -1.08 24.00 -0.60
CA SER A 78 0.32 23.64 -0.29
C SER A 78 0.38 22.54 0.76
N ALA A 79 -0.35 22.69 1.87
CA ALA A 79 -0.38 21.69 2.94
C ALA A 79 -0.92 20.34 2.47
N GLU A 80 -1.95 20.33 1.61
CA GLU A 80 -2.47 19.08 1.06
C GLU A 80 -1.53 18.44 0.02
N LEU A 81 -0.72 19.23 -0.71
CA LEU A 81 0.32 18.69 -1.59
C LEU A 81 1.49 18.09 -0.81
N ASP A 82 1.89 18.71 0.31
CA ASP A 82 2.96 18.17 1.15
C ASP A 82 2.54 16.83 1.78
N ARG A 83 1.30 16.72 2.26
CA ARG A 83 0.73 15.43 2.71
C ARG A 83 0.67 14.39 1.59
N LEU A 84 0.41 14.81 0.35
CA LEU A 84 0.43 13.89 -0.79
C LEU A 84 1.84 13.36 -1.05
N SER A 85 2.86 14.21 -0.93
CA SER A 85 4.27 13.82 -1.03
C SER A 85 4.68 12.85 0.08
N GLU A 86 4.22 13.06 1.31
CA GLU A 86 4.44 12.13 2.44
C GLU A 86 3.87 10.74 2.13
N LEU A 87 2.63 10.67 1.64
CA LEU A 87 2.02 9.42 1.22
C LEU A 87 2.77 8.77 0.04
N ASN A 88 3.33 9.58 -0.87
CA ASN A 88 4.17 9.08 -1.97
C ASN A 88 5.50 8.51 -1.46
N ALA A 89 6.07 9.09 -0.41
CA ALA A 89 7.25 8.55 0.26
C ALA A 89 6.94 7.21 0.93
N GLU A 90 5.81 7.09 1.65
CA GLU A 90 5.33 5.82 2.19
C GLU A 90 5.11 4.77 1.09
N LEU A 91 4.53 5.20 -0.04
CA LEU A 91 4.24 4.31 -1.16
C LEU A 91 5.50 3.72 -1.78
N ARG A 92 6.61 4.46 -1.82
CA ARG A 92 7.91 3.96 -2.30
C ARG A 92 8.46 2.79 -1.47
N LEU A 93 8.01 2.64 -0.22
CA LEU A 93 8.49 1.58 0.67
C LEU A 93 7.74 0.26 0.46
N ILE A 94 6.46 0.32 0.11
CA ILE A 94 5.58 -0.87 0.10
C ILE A 94 4.87 -1.13 -1.23
N GLY A 95 4.81 -0.14 -2.12
CA GLY A 95 4.10 -0.22 -3.40
C GLY A 95 4.95 -0.85 -4.51
N SER A 96 4.29 -1.37 -5.55
CA SER A 96 5.00 -1.81 -6.75
C SER A 96 5.57 -0.61 -7.54
N PRO A 97 6.62 -0.83 -8.36
CA PRO A 97 7.18 0.24 -9.19
C PRO A 97 6.16 0.93 -10.09
N VAL A 98 5.14 0.19 -10.56
CA VAL A 98 4.07 0.74 -11.41
C VAL A 98 3.14 1.64 -10.60
N ALA A 99 2.73 1.21 -9.40
CA ALA A 99 1.89 2.01 -8.50
C ALA A 99 2.62 3.28 -8.05
N VAL A 100 3.90 3.15 -7.67
CA VAL A 100 4.76 4.29 -7.29
C VAL A 100 4.86 5.29 -8.43
N LYS A 101 5.16 4.82 -9.65
CA LYS A 101 5.27 5.71 -10.82
C LYS A 101 3.96 6.46 -11.07
N ALA A 102 2.83 5.76 -11.07
CA ALA A 102 1.53 6.38 -11.32
C ALA A 102 1.17 7.46 -10.28
N ALA A 103 1.55 7.23 -9.02
CA ALA A 103 1.30 8.19 -7.94
C ALA A 103 2.23 9.42 -8.01
N LEU A 104 3.48 9.25 -8.47
CA LEU A 104 4.38 10.37 -8.76
C LEU A 104 3.89 11.18 -9.96
N ASP A 105 3.49 10.51 -11.04
CA ASP A 105 2.93 11.17 -12.23
C ASP A 105 1.68 12.02 -11.87
N LEU A 106 0.85 11.52 -10.94
CA LEU A 106 -0.29 12.26 -10.39
C LEU A 106 0.15 13.48 -9.58
N GLU A 107 1.11 13.33 -8.68
CA GLU A 107 1.62 14.44 -7.87
C GLU A 107 2.21 15.54 -8.75
N ASP A 108 3.04 15.17 -9.73
CA ASP A 108 3.64 16.10 -10.68
C ASP A 108 2.56 16.83 -11.51
N GLU A 109 1.50 16.12 -11.91
CA GLU A 109 0.36 16.72 -12.57
C GLU A 109 -0.37 17.73 -11.67
N MET A 110 -0.62 17.39 -10.40
CA MET A 110 -1.23 18.32 -9.45
C MET A 110 -0.37 19.55 -9.17
N ARG A 111 0.95 19.35 -9.04
CA ARG A 111 1.93 20.43 -8.86
C ARG A 111 1.99 21.34 -10.09
N ARG A 112 1.97 20.78 -11.31
CA ARG A 112 1.91 21.58 -12.55
C ARG A 112 0.65 22.45 -12.61
N ARG A 113 -0.48 21.91 -12.17
CA ARG A 113 -1.76 22.64 -12.13
C ARG A 113 -1.78 23.77 -11.11
N THR A 114 -0.92 23.79 -10.09
CA THR A 114 -0.88 24.94 -9.17
C THR A 114 -0.35 26.19 -9.84
N VAL A 115 0.52 26.06 -10.85
CA VAL A 115 1.26 27.18 -11.46
C VAL A 115 0.40 27.99 -12.43
N SER A 116 -0.55 27.37 -13.13
CA SER A 116 -1.36 28.03 -14.17
C SER A 116 -2.85 27.96 -13.87
N ALA A 117 -3.54 29.11 -13.91
CA ALA A 117 -4.98 29.20 -13.75
C ALA A 117 -5.76 28.38 -14.80
N GLU A 118 -5.26 28.33 -16.04
CA GLU A 118 -5.84 27.51 -17.12
C GLU A 118 -5.74 26.01 -16.81
N LEU A 119 -4.58 25.58 -16.29
CA LEU A 119 -4.36 24.19 -15.91
C LEU A 119 -5.16 23.77 -14.66
N ARG A 120 -5.45 24.71 -13.73
CA ARG A 120 -6.37 24.45 -12.60
C ARG A 120 -7.76 24.06 -13.08
N ALA A 121 -8.24 24.74 -14.13
CA ALA A 121 -9.57 24.51 -14.70
C ALA A 121 -9.64 23.29 -15.63
N ALA A 122 -8.49 22.81 -16.13
CA ALA A 122 -8.44 21.66 -17.03
C ALA A 122 -8.90 20.37 -16.31
N LEU A 123 -10.02 19.80 -16.75
CA LEU A 123 -10.51 18.49 -16.30
C LEU A 123 -10.44 17.48 -17.45
N PRO A 124 -10.29 16.17 -17.16
CA PRO A 124 -10.21 15.53 -15.84
C PRO A 124 -8.77 15.37 -15.31
N MET A 125 -8.65 15.18 -13.99
CA MET A 125 -7.42 14.74 -13.33
C MET A 125 -7.30 13.21 -13.45
N PRO A 126 -6.09 12.62 -13.62
CA PRO A 126 -5.93 11.19 -13.91
C PRO A 126 -6.12 10.26 -12.70
N LEU A 127 -7.18 10.48 -11.90
CA LEU A 127 -7.52 9.62 -10.75
C LEU A 127 -8.04 8.24 -11.17
N GLY A 128 -8.80 8.16 -12.27
CA GLY A 128 -9.33 6.89 -12.77
C GLY A 128 -8.23 5.88 -13.10
N PRO A 129 -7.26 6.24 -13.98
CA PRO A 129 -6.12 5.38 -14.28
C PRO A 129 -5.32 4.97 -13.04
N LEU A 130 -5.11 5.89 -12.08
CA LEU A 130 -4.43 5.58 -10.83
C LEU A 130 -5.17 4.53 -10.00
N ILE A 131 -6.49 4.69 -9.85
CA ILE A 131 -7.33 3.74 -9.11
C ILE A 131 -7.26 2.34 -9.75
N GLU A 132 -7.26 2.25 -11.08
CA GLU A 132 -7.12 0.96 -11.76
C GLU A 132 -5.76 0.32 -11.52
N ILE A 133 -4.68 1.10 -11.51
CA ILE A 133 -3.33 0.61 -11.21
C ILE A 133 -3.27 0.09 -9.77
N PHE A 134 -3.78 0.85 -8.81
CA PHE A 134 -3.85 0.44 -7.40
C PHE A 134 -4.71 -0.81 -7.22
N ARG A 135 -5.83 -0.92 -7.92
CA ARG A 135 -6.71 -2.10 -7.87
C ARG A 135 -5.99 -3.35 -8.39
N LYS A 136 -5.31 -3.24 -9.54
CA LYS A 136 -4.49 -4.31 -10.11
C LYS A 136 -3.36 -4.73 -9.18
N ASP A 137 -2.71 -3.77 -8.53
CA ASP A 137 -1.64 -4.05 -7.56
C ASP A 137 -2.11 -4.83 -6.32
N LEU A 138 -3.35 -4.56 -5.89
CA LEU A 138 -4.00 -5.32 -4.81
C LEU A 138 -4.50 -6.71 -5.25
N GLY A 139 -4.41 -7.05 -6.54
CA GLY A 139 -4.93 -8.29 -7.10
C GLY A 139 -6.45 -8.34 -7.20
N SER A 140 -7.10 -7.18 -7.40
CA SER A 140 -8.57 -7.02 -7.49
C SER A 140 -9.05 -6.52 -8.85
#